data_AF-A0A841KV92-F1
#
_entry.id   AF-A0A841KV92-F1
#
_cell.length_a   1.000
_cell.length_b   1.000
_cell.length_c   1.000
_cell.angle_alpha   90.00
_cell.angle_beta   90.00
_cell.angle_gamma   90.00
#
_symmetry.space_group_name_H-M   'P 1'
#
loop_
_entity.id
_entity.type
_entity.pdbx_description
1 polymer ?
#
loop_
_entity_poly.entity_id
_entity_poly.type
_entity_poly.pdbx_seq_one_letter_code
_entity_poly.pdbx_strand_id
1 'polypeptide(L)'
;MDCKRASDLMMKYFDQAINNIEKEELSFHINACSTCRLEFQWMKQALEGVQELENFEAPENFEVEILEQLDLNRYGSRQVPSKTKFWLALTVPSLFALLSIGLYIHYGTIDWKSGYTGIVAFMRFIDLGNRLYALLGLTGKTIGKTLFVLVKGFKYMSTFLNSRMGIYLTIVAFLCSILMLTQYVLIKLTDIYGHRGGRSYEK
;
A
#
# COMPACT_ATOMS: atom_id res chain seq x y z
N MET A 1 -21.81 14.98 -6.31
CA MET A 1 -20.42 14.66 -5.94
C MET A 1 -20.41 13.35 -5.15
N ASP A 2 -19.40 12.52 -5.35
CA ASP A 2 -19.14 11.30 -4.58
C ASP A 2 -18.35 11.60 -3.30
N CYS A 3 -18.49 10.76 -2.28
CA CYS A 3 -17.89 10.99 -0.96
C CYS A 3 -16.35 11.08 -1.01
N LYS A 4 -15.71 10.41 -1.97
CA LYS A 4 -14.26 10.46 -2.13
C LYS A 4 -13.78 11.86 -2.51
N ARG A 5 -14.39 12.46 -3.54
CA ARG A 5 -14.09 13.85 -3.93
C ARG A 5 -14.45 14.83 -2.82
N ALA A 6 -15.52 14.57 -2.06
CA ALA A 6 -15.85 15.38 -0.90
C ALA A 6 -14.72 15.40 0.13
N SER A 7 -14.16 14.24 0.47
CA SER A 7 -13.01 14.12 1.38
C SER A 7 -11.79 14.93 0.91
N ASP A 8 -11.46 14.88 -0.38
CA ASP A 8 -10.34 15.65 -0.94
C ASP A 8 -10.59 17.16 -0.81
N LEU A 9 -11.83 17.61 -1.05
CA LEU A 9 -12.21 19.01 -0.89
C LEU A 9 -12.25 19.45 0.58
N MET A 10 -12.59 18.57 1.52
CA MET A 10 -12.52 18.87 2.96
C MET A 10 -11.08 19.18 3.38
N MET A 11 -10.10 18.42 2.89
CA MET A 11 -8.69 18.68 3.20
C MET A 11 -8.24 20.03 2.66
N LYS A 12 -8.54 20.33 1.38
CA LYS A 12 -8.29 21.66 0.80
C LYS A 12 -8.97 22.79 1.57
N TYR A 13 -10.16 22.55 2.10
CA TYR A 13 -10.91 23.54 2.89
C TYR A 13 -10.16 23.90 4.17
N PHE A 14 -9.65 22.92 4.91
CA PHE A 14 -8.88 23.16 6.14
C PHE A 14 -7.51 23.79 5.87
N ASP A 15 -6.87 23.45 4.75
CA ASP A 15 -5.61 24.06 4.31
C ASP A 15 -5.76 25.48 3.74
N GLN A 16 -7.00 26.02 3.70
CA GLN A 16 -7.33 27.31 3.08
C GLN A 16 -6.95 27.40 1.58
N ALA A 17 -6.83 26.26 0.90
CA ALA A 17 -6.44 26.14 -0.51
C ALA A 17 -7.61 25.81 -1.45
N ILE A 18 -8.85 25.88 -0.96
CA ILE A 18 -10.07 25.61 -1.73
C ILE A 18 -10.55 26.83 -2.52
N ASN A 19 -11.05 26.64 -3.73
CA ASN A 19 -11.66 27.74 -4.50
C ASN A 19 -13.16 27.92 -4.18
N ASN A 20 -13.77 29.04 -4.62
CA ASN A 20 -15.16 29.37 -4.31
C ASN A 20 -16.18 28.34 -4.86
N ILE A 21 -15.94 27.83 -6.07
CA ILE A 21 -16.83 26.85 -6.73
C ILE A 21 -16.78 25.51 -5.98
N GLU A 22 -15.58 25.03 -5.67
CA GLU A 22 -15.33 23.81 -4.88
C GLU A 22 -15.94 23.92 -3.48
N LYS A 23 -15.89 25.11 -2.86
CA LYS A 23 -16.50 25.36 -1.56
C LYS A 23 -18.02 25.25 -1.59
N GLU A 24 -18.67 25.79 -2.63
CA GLU A 24 -20.11 25.62 -2.82
C GLU A 24 -20.47 24.15 -3.06
N GLU A 25 -19.72 23.44 -3.93
CA GLU A 25 -19.90 22.01 -4.19
C GLU A 25 -19.79 21.17 -2.91
N LEU A 26 -18.78 21.46 -2.09
CA LEU A 26 -18.56 20.79 -0.81
C LEU A 26 -19.71 21.07 0.16
N SER A 27 -20.16 22.32 0.25
CA SER A 27 -21.27 22.71 1.13
C SER A 27 -22.57 21.99 0.76
N PHE A 28 -22.86 21.88 -0.54
CA PHE A 28 -24.04 21.17 -1.04
C PHE A 28 -23.98 19.68 -0.69
N HIS A 29 -22.81 19.05 -0.86
CA HIS A 29 -22.64 17.64 -0.55
C HIS A 29 -22.73 17.35 0.96
N ILE A 30 -22.11 18.17 1.80
CA ILE A 30 -22.18 18.04 3.27
C ILE A 30 -23.62 18.16 3.77
N ASN A 31 -24.43 19.03 3.17
CA ASN A 31 -25.83 19.18 3.54
C ASN A 31 -26.67 17.94 3.15
N ALA A 32 -26.32 17.28 2.06
CA ALA A 32 -27.04 16.11 1.55
C ALA A 32 -26.55 14.75 2.11
N CYS A 33 -25.29 14.66 2.52
CA CYS A 33 -24.64 13.41 2.94
C CYS A 33 -24.31 13.42 4.44
N SER A 34 -25.04 12.62 5.24
CA SER A 34 -24.83 12.55 6.70
C SER A 34 -23.44 12.06 7.09
N THR A 35 -22.86 11.13 6.34
CA THR A 35 -21.53 10.56 6.62
C THR A 35 -20.44 11.61 6.47
N CYS A 36 -20.42 12.29 5.33
CA CYS A 36 -19.46 13.36 5.05
C CYS A 36 -19.64 14.56 5.98
N ARG A 37 -20.88 14.84 6.42
CA ARG A 37 -21.13 15.87 7.43
C ARG A 37 -20.50 15.54 8.79
N LEU A 38 -20.61 14.29 9.22
CA LEU A 38 -20.03 13.84 10.48
C LEU A 38 -18.49 13.89 10.42
N GLU A 39 -17.90 13.41 9.33
CA GLU A 39 -16.45 13.47 9.09
C GLU A 39 -15.93 14.92 9.11
N PHE A 40 -16.61 15.82 8.41
CA PHE A 40 -16.24 17.24 8.40
C PHE A 40 -16.30 17.86 9.80
N GLN A 41 -17.34 17.54 10.58
CA GLN A 41 -17.49 18.04 11.93
C GLN A 41 -16.39 17.52 12.87
N TRP A 42 -16.03 16.24 12.77
CA TRP A 42 -14.94 15.66 13.56
C TRP A 42 -13.59 16.28 13.24
N MET A 43 -13.27 16.48 11.96
CA MET A 43 -12.02 17.15 11.56
C MET A 43 -11.98 18.59 12.07
N LYS A 44 -13.10 19.31 11.98
CA LYS A 44 -13.21 20.68 12.50
C LYS A 44 -12.97 20.73 14.01
N GLN A 45 -13.63 19.84 14.77
CA GLN A 45 -13.46 19.76 16.23
C GLN A 45 -12.02 19.41 16.62
N ALA A 46 -11.37 18.50 15.89
CA ALA A 46 -9.98 18.13 16.14
C ALA A 46 -9.03 19.32 15.93
N LEU A 47 -9.23 20.11 14.87
CA LEU A 47 -8.42 21.29 14.59
C LEU A 47 -8.66 22.42 15.60
N GLU A 48 -9.92 22.66 15.98
CA GLU A 48 -10.27 23.63 17.03
C GLU A 48 -9.60 23.26 18.36
N GLY A 49 -9.61 21.97 18.74
CA GLY A 49 -8.94 21.50 19.96
C GLY A 49 -7.42 21.65 19.94
N VAL A 50 -6.78 21.62 18.77
CA VAL A 50 -5.34 21.91 18.63
C VAL A 50 -5.06 23.40 18.68
N GLN A 51 -5.95 24.24 18.14
CA GLN A 51 -5.80 25.71 18.18
C GLN A 51 -5.99 26.28 19.58
N GLU A 52 -6.72 25.59 20.46
CA GLU A 52 -6.86 25.94 21.87
C GLU A 52 -5.63 25.63 22.72
N LEU A 53 -4.63 24.92 22.16
CA LEU A 53 -3.37 24.69 22.85
C LEU A 53 -2.58 26.00 22.97
N GLU A 54 -1.89 26.15 24.10
CA GLU A 54 -1.01 27.29 24.35
C GLU A 54 0.05 27.36 23.25
N ASN A 55 0.12 28.51 22.57
CA ASN A 55 1.17 28.78 21.59
C ASN A 55 2.50 28.88 22.34
N PHE A 56 3.30 27.82 22.28
CA PHE A 56 4.64 27.83 22.85
C PHE A 56 5.57 28.59 21.89
N GLU A 57 6.09 29.72 22.34
CA GLU A 57 7.13 30.42 21.59
C GLU A 57 8.40 29.58 21.58
N ALA A 58 9.02 29.47 20.41
CA ALA A 58 10.32 28.81 20.31
C ALA A 58 11.34 29.55 21.18
N PRO A 59 12.26 28.84 21.87
CA PRO A 59 13.29 29.49 22.67
C PRO A 59 14.16 30.40 21.79
N GLU A 60 14.64 31.51 22.35
CA GLU A 60 15.35 32.58 21.61
C GLU A 60 16.53 32.09 20.75
N ASN A 61 17.13 30.95 21.11
CA ASN A 61 18.30 30.38 20.43
C ASN A 61 17.98 29.16 19.54
N PHE A 62 16.71 28.81 19.37
CA PHE A 62 16.30 27.62 18.62
C PHE A 62 16.86 27.59 17.19
N GLU A 63 16.81 28.73 16.50
CA GLU A 63 17.30 28.85 15.13
C GLU A 63 18.82 28.66 15.07
N VAL A 64 19.56 29.21 16.03
CA VAL A 64 21.02 29.09 16.13
C VAL A 64 21.41 27.64 16.40
N GLU A 65 20.74 26.98 17.34
CA GLU A 65 21.00 25.58 17.69
C GLU A 65 20.72 24.62 16.53
N ILE A 66 19.64 24.87 15.76
CA ILE A 66 19.36 24.11 14.54
C ILE A 66 20.44 24.34 13.48
N LEU A 67 20.83 25.60 13.24
CA LEU A 67 21.84 25.95 12.25
C LEU A 67 23.22 25.35 12.57
N GLU A 68 23.57 25.25 13.86
CA GLU A 68 24.81 24.60 14.31
C GLU A 68 24.79 23.07 14.12
N GLN A 69 23.63 22.44 14.28
CA GLN A 69 23.46 21.00 14.07
C GLN A 69 23.31 20.62 12.59
N LEU A 70 22.99 21.60 11.72
CA LEU A 70 22.90 21.39 10.28
C LEU A 70 24.29 21.35 9.64
N ASP A 71 24.65 20.20 9.08
CA ASP A 71 25.82 20.08 8.20
C ASP A 71 25.56 20.82 6.88
N LEU A 72 25.89 22.12 6.84
CA LEU A 72 25.71 22.99 5.67
C LEU A 72 26.47 22.48 4.43
N ASN A 73 27.45 21.59 4.60
CA ASN A 73 28.13 20.94 3.47
C ASN A 73 27.25 19.91 2.76
N ARG A 74 26.26 19.30 3.45
CA ARG A 74 25.25 18.43 2.83
C ARG A 74 24.19 19.21 2.05
N TYR A 75 23.95 20.46 2.43
CA TYR A 75 23.12 21.42 1.69
C TYR A 75 23.95 22.31 0.76
N GLY A 76 25.19 21.90 0.46
CA GLY A 76 26.11 22.59 -0.41
C GLY A 76 25.45 22.92 -1.75
N SER A 77 25.34 24.23 -2.00
CA SER A 77 25.12 24.93 -3.27
C SER A 77 24.39 24.13 -4.36
N ARG A 78 23.18 24.57 -4.72
CA ARG A 78 22.56 24.24 -6.01
C ARG A 78 23.63 24.39 -7.09
N GLN A 79 24.12 23.26 -7.61
CA GLN A 79 25.21 23.25 -8.59
C GLN A 79 24.77 24.11 -9.76
N VAL A 80 25.36 25.29 -9.91
CA VAL A 80 25.12 26.14 -11.07
C VAL A 80 25.54 25.29 -12.26
N PRO A 81 24.62 24.92 -13.17
CA PRO A 81 24.94 23.99 -14.23
C PRO A 81 26.12 24.57 -15.00
N SER A 82 27.18 23.76 -15.16
CA SER A 82 28.41 24.21 -15.81
C SER A 82 28.08 24.88 -17.14
N LYS A 83 28.82 25.94 -17.52
CA LYS A 83 28.58 26.69 -18.76
C LYS A 83 28.45 25.76 -19.99
N THR A 84 29.11 24.61 -19.98
CA THR A 84 28.98 23.51 -20.95
C THR A 84 27.58 22.89 -21.03
N LYS A 85 26.90 22.65 -19.91
CA LYS A 85 25.52 22.11 -19.89
C LYS A 85 24.49 23.15 -20.36
N PHE A 86 24.72 24.43 -20.09
CA PHE A 86 23.87 25.52 -20.59
C PHE A 86 24.00 25.71 -22.10
N TRP A 87 25.22 25.63 -22.65
CA TRP A 87 25.43 25.67 -24.11
C TRP A 87 24.84 24.44 -24.82
N LEU A 88 24.96 23.23 -24.25
CA LEU A 88 24.31 22.03 -24.80
C LEU A 88 22.77 22.11 -24.77
N ALA A 89 22.19 22.74 -23.73
CA ALA A 89 20.75 22.93 -23.64
C ALA A 89 20.18 23.89 -24.70
N LEU A 90 21.00 24.79 -25.26
CA LEU A 90 20.59 25.73 -26.31
C LEU A 90 20.87 25.23 -27.73
N THR A 91 21.96 24.49 -27.94
CA THR A 91 22.35 24.04 -29.28
C THR A 91 21.51 22.86 -29.78
N VAL A 92 21.13 21.93 -28.90
CA VAL A 92 20.36 20.74 -29.30
C VAL A 92 18.94 21.08 -29.79
N PRO A 93 18.14 21.94 -29.12
CA PRO A 93 16.82 22.31 -29.62
C PRO A 93 16.86 23.13 -30.91
N SER A 94 17.88 24.00 -31.06
CA SER A 94 18.06 24.82 -32.25
C SER A 94 18.35 23.98 -33.49
N LEU A 95 19.22 22.97 -33.37
CA LEU A 95 19.48 22.02 -34.45
C LEU A 95 18.24 21.17 -34.78
N PHE A 96 17.46 20.77 -33.78
CA PHE A 96 16.23 20.01 -34.00
C PHE A 96 15.15 20.84 -34.71
N ALA A 97 15.03 22.13 -34.37
CA ALA A 97 14.11 23.06 -35.03
C ALA A 97 14.52 23.33 -36.49
N LEU A 98 15.82 23.46 -36.77
CA LEU A 98 16.30 23.61 -38.15
C LEU A 98 16.10 22.34 -38.98
N LEU A 99 16.30 21.16 -38.37
CA LEU A 99 16.04 19.87 -39.02
C LEU A 99 14.54 19.68 -39.30
N SER A 100 13.66 20.06 -38.37
CA SER A 100 12.21 19.96 -38.55
C SER A 100 11.68 20.93 -39.61
N ILE A 101 12.23 22.15 -39.68
CA ILE A 101 11.93 23.12 -40.75
C ILE A 101 12.44 22.60 -42.10
N GLY A 102 13.65 22.03 -42.16
CA GLY A 102 14.20 21.42 -43.37
C GLY A 102 13.37 20.24 -43.87
N LEU A 103 12.93 19.37 -42.95
CA LEU A 103 12.00 18.28 -43.25
C LEU A 103 10.63 18.80 -43.69
N TYR A 104 10.13 19.87 -43.07
CA TYR A 104 8.87 20.51 -43.46
C TYR A 104 8.95 21.11 -44.86
N ILE A 105 10.09 21.67 -45.26
CA ILE A 105 10.27 22.19 -46.63
C ILE A 105 10.45 21.03 -47.63
N HIS A 106 11.22 19.98 -47.27
CA HIS A 106 11.47 18.84 -48.15
C HIS A 106 10.24 17.95 -48.35
N TYR A 107 9.43 17.77 -47.31
CA TYR A 107 8.21 16.96 -47.34
C TYR A 107 6.92 17.79 -47.39
N GLY A 108 7.00 19.13 -47.34
CA GLY A 108 5.84 20.04 -47.41
C GLY A 108 5.19 20.14 -48.79
N THR A 109 5.73 19.43 -49.79
CA THR A 109 5.06 19.17 -51.06
C THR A 109 4.20 17.91 -51.03
N ILE A 110 4.11 17.20 -49.89
CA ILE A 110 3.19 16.08 -49.72
C ILE A 110 1.76 16.63 -49.65
N ASP A 111 0.92 16.17 -50.56
CA ASP A 111 -0.52 16.39 -50.56
C ASP A 111 -1.08 16.21 -49.13
N TRP A 112 -1.65 17.28 -48.58
CA TRP A 112 -2.23 17.33 -47.23
C TRP A 112 -3.21 16.17 -46.96
N LYS A 113 -3.80 15.63 -48.03
CA LYS A 113 -4.69 14.46 -48.02
C LYS A 113 -3.99 13.16 -47.59
N SER A 114 -2.74 12.93 -47.99
CA SER A 114 -1.94 11.78 -47.53
C SER A 114 -1.32 11.97 -46.15
N GLY A 115 -1.07 13.22 -45.74
CA GLY A 115 -0.65 13.53 -44.37
C GLY A 115 -1.76 13.26 -43.35
N TYR A 116 -2.99 13.67 -43.68
CA TYR A 116 -4.17 13.45 -42.82
C TYR A 116 -4.45 11.96 -42.58
N THR A 117 -4.35 11.12 -43.62
CA THR A 117 -4.56 9.66 -43.47
C THR A 117 -3.50 9.01 -42.57
N GLY A 118 -2.24 9.46 -42.65
CA GLY A 118 -1.18 9.01 -41.75
C GLY A 118 -1.43 9.39 -40.28
N ILE A 119 -1.85 10.62 -40.02
CA ILE A 119 -2.16 11.11 -38.67
C ILE A 119 -3.37 10.35 -38.07
N VAL A 120 -4.42 10.13 -38.87
CA VAL A 120 -5.59 9.36 -38.41
C VAL A 120 -5.22 7.90 -38.12
N ALA A 121 -4.37 7.28 -38.94
CA ALA A 121 -3.87 5.92 -38.69
C ALA A 121 -3.05 5.85 -37.39
N PHE A 122 -2.22 6.85 -37.12
CA PHE A 122 -1.45 6.94 -35.89
C PHE A 122 -2.33 7.13 -34.65
N MET A 123 -3.33 8.02 -34.71
CA MET A 123 -4.29 8.19 -33.61
C MET A 123 -5.07 6.90 -33.33
N ARG A 124 -5.47 6.15 -34.37
CA ARG A 124 -6.10 4.82 -34.21
C ARG A 124 -5.16 3.80 -33.57
N PHE A 125 -3.87 3.85 -33.86
CA PHE A 125 -2.88 2.98 -33.24
C PHE A 125 -2.72 3.28 -31.74
N ILE A 126 -2.68 4.57 -31.35
CA ILE A 126 -2.67 4.96 -29.94
C ILE A 126 -3.95 4.49 -29.23
N ASP A 127 -5.12 4.66 -29.86
CA ASP A 127 -6.40 4.23 -29.27
C ASP A 127 -6.45 2.69 -29.10
N LEU A 128 -5.89 1.93 -30.05
CA LEU A 128 -5.72 0.48 -29.93
C LEU A 128 -4.80 0.11 -28.75
N GLY A 129 -3.70 0.83 -28.58
CA GLY A 129 -2.80 0.69 -27.44
C GLY A 129 -3.54 0.91 -26.11
N ASN A 130 -4.31 2.00 -26.00
CA ASN A 130 -5.10 2.28 -24.80
C ASN A 130 -6.13 1.19 -24.49
N ARG A 131 -6.79 0.62 -25.51
CA ARG A 131 -7.72 -0.50 -25.33
C ARG A 131 -7.01 -1.78 -24.85
N LEU A 132 -5.82 -2.06 -25.37
CA LEU A 132 -4.99 -3.19 -24.91
C LEU A 132 -4.56 -3.00 -23.44
N TYR A 133 -4.13 -1.79 -23.06
CA TYR A 133 -3.81 -1.47 -21.67
C TYR A 133 -5.02 -1.63 -20.74
N ALA A 134 -6.21 -1.19 -21.16
CA ALA A 134 -7.43 -1.37 -20.38
C ALA A 134 -7.78 -2.86 -20.19
N LEU A 135 -7.61 -3.69 -21.22
CA LEU A 135 -7.81 -5.14 -21.13
C LEU A 135 -6.80 -5.81 -20.20
N LEU A 136 -5.51 -5.45 -20.29
CA LEU A 136 -4.47 -5.94 -19.37
C LEU A 136 -4.74 -5.49 -17.92
N GLY A 137 -5.27 -4.28 -17.73
CA GLY A 137 -5.68 -3.80 -16.42
C GLY A 137 -6.85 -4.59 -15.82
N LEU A 138 -7.81 -5.02 -16.66
CA LEU A 138 -8.94 -5.86 -16.24
C LEU A 138 -8.49 -7.29 -15.89
N THR A 139 -7.63 -7.91 -16.70
CA THR A 139 -7.10 -9.24 -16.43
C THR A 139 -6.21 -9.25 -15.18
N GLY A 140 -5.42 -8.19 -14.97
CA GLY A 140 -4.63 -8.02 -13.74
C GLY A 140 -5.50 -7.99 -12.47
N LYS A 141 -6.65 -7.33 -12.52
CA LYS A 141 -7.59 -7.29 -11.38
C LYS A 141 -8.24 -8.64 -11.08
N THR A 142 -8.61 -9.41 -12.09
CA THR A 142 -9.17 -10.76 -11.88
C THR A 142 -8.11 -11.74 -11.37
N ILE A 143 -6.90 -11.72 -11.94
CA ILE A 143 -5.78 -12.55 -11.48
C ILE A 143 -5.42 -12.26 -10.02
N GLY A 144 -5.36 -10.98 -9.63
CA GLY A 144 -5.08 -10.61 -8.23
C GLY A 144 -6.13 -11.15 -7.25
N LYS A 145 -7.43 -11.08 -7.61
CA LYS A 145 -8.51 -11.62 -6.77
C LYS A 145 -8.46 -13.14 -6.66
N THR A 146 -8.19 -13.85 -7.75
CA THR A 146 -8.09 -15.33 -7.73
C THR A 146 -6.88 -15.80 -6.92
N LEU A 147 -5.73 -15.15 -7.07
CA LEU A 147 -4.54 -15.41 -6.26
C LEU A 147 -4.80 -15.20 -4.76
N PHE A 148 -5.49 -14.12 -4.39
CA PHE A 148 -5.82 -13.85 -2.99
C PHE A 148 -6.74 -14.93 -2.38
N VAL A 149 -7.73 -15.40 -3.14
CA VAL A 149 -8.62 -16.50 -2.72
C VAL A 149 -7.82 -17.80 -2.57
N LEU A 150 -6.90 -18.10 -3.49
CA LEU A 150 -6.03 -19.27 -3.41
C LEU A 150 -5.14 -19.25 -2.16
N VAL A 151 -4.49 -18.12 -1.87
CA VAL A 151 -3.63 -17.96 -0.68
C VAL A 151 -4.44 -18.15 0.60
N LYS A 152 -5.64 -17.55 0.68
CA LYS A 152 -6.55 -17.79 1.81
C LYS A 152 -6.95 -19.27 1.93
N GLY A 153 -7.30 -19.90 0.82
CA GLY A 153 -7.62 -21.33 0.77
C GLY A 153 -6.47 -22.21 1.27
N PHE A 154 -5.23 -21.87 0.90
CA PHE A 154 -4.04 -22.58 1.36
C PHE A 154 -3.83 -22.46 2.88
N LYS A 155 -4.09 -21.28 3.46
CA LYS A 155 -4.03 -21.06 4.92
C LYS A 155 -5.09 -21.87 5.66
N TYR A 156 -6.32 -21.94 5.12
CA TYR A 156 -7.38 -22.79 5.68
C TYR A 156 -7.01 -24.28 5.60
N MET A 157 -6.49 -24.74 4.46
CA MET A 157 -6.05 -26.12 4.28
C MET A 157 -4.93 -26.48 5.27
N SER A 158 -3.94 -25.60 5.44
CA SER A 158 -2.86 -25.77 6.42
C SER A 158 -3.40 -25.87 7.86
N THR A 159 -4.37 -25.02 8.22
CA THR A 159 -5.00 -25.04 9.55
C THR A 159 -5.78 -26.34 9.79
N PHE A 160 -6.49 -26.82 8.76
CA PHE A 160 -7.23 -28.08 8.79
C PHE A 160 -6.32 -29.32 8.92
N LEU A 161 -5.18 -29.32 8.22
CA LEU A 161 -4.16 -30.36 8.39
C LEU A 161 -3.58 -30.34 9.81
N ASN A 162 -3.31 -29.15 10.35
CA ASN A 162 -2.77 -29.00 11.69
C ASN A 162 -3.77 -29.47 12.78
N SER A 163 -5.07 -29.22 12.58
CA SER A 163 -6.10 -29.71 13.52
C SER A 163 -6.21 -31.23 13.50
N ARG A 164 -6.10 -31.88 12.33
CA ARG A 164 -6.06 -33.35 12.24
C ARG A 164 -4.85 -33.93 12.95
N MET A 165 -3.66 -33.34 12.76
CA MET A 165 -2.45 -33.76 13.47
C MET A 165 -2.59 -33.62 14.99
N GLY A 166 -3.24 -32.55 15.47
CA GLY A 166 -3.56 -32.37 16.88
C GLY A 166 -4.43 -33.50 17.43
N ILE A 167 -5.47 -33.90 16.70
CA ILE A 167 -6.34 -35.03 17.10
C ILE A 167 -5.55 -36.33 17.20
N TYR A 168 -4.69 -36.65 16.22
CA TYR A 168 -3.86 -37.87 16.28
C TYR A 168 -2.92 -37.86 17.49
N LEU A 169 -2.28 -36.72 17.80
CA LEU A 169 -1.42 -36.58 18.98
C LEU A 169 -2.19 -36.82 20.28
N THR A 170 -3.42 -36.33 20.41
CA THR A 170 -4.24 -36.57 21.61
C THR A 170 -4.62 -38.03 21.79
N ILE A 171 -4.95 -38.73 20.70
CA ILE A 171 -5.27 -40.17 20.74
C ILE A 171 -4.04 -40.98 21.17
N VAL A 172 -2.87 -40.69 20.59
CA VAL A 172 -1.61 -41.36 20.94
C VAL A 172 -1.24 -41.10 22.40
N ALA A 173 -1.37 -39.86 22.89
CA ALA A 173 -1.12 -39.51 24.29
C ALA A 173 -2.03 -40.31 25.24
N PHE A 174 -3.33 -40.40 24.93
CA PHE A 174 -4.30 -41.14 25.72
C PHE A 174 -3.98 -42.64 25.78
N LEU A 175 -3.61 -43.26 24.65
CA LEU A 175 -3.17 -44.66 24.60
C LEU A 175 -1.92 -44.90 25.44
N CYS A 176 -0.94 -44.00 25.38
CA CYS A 176 0.25 -44.05 26.23
C CYS A 176 -0.11 -43.97 27.72
N SER A 177 -1.03 -43.10 28.11
CA SER A 177 -1.49 -43.00 29.50
C SER A 177 -2.16 -44.29 29.99
N ILE A 178 -2.98 -44.94 29.16
CA ILE A 178 -3.58 -46.25 29.48
C ILE A 178 -2.49 -47.30 29.67
N LEU A 179 -1.52 -47.37 28.77
CA LEU A 179 -0.41 -48.34 28.88
C LEU A 179 0.38 -48.13 30.17
N MET A 180 0.72 -46.89 30.52
CA MET A 180 1.41 -46.57 31.77
C MET A 180 0.58 -46.96 33.00
N LEU A 181 -0.74 -46.73 32.98
CA LEU A 181 -1.64 -47.14 34.05
C LEU A 181 -1.69 -48.68 34.19
N THR A 182 -1.78 -49.41 33.08
CA THR A 182 -1.79 -50.88 33.10
C THR A 182 -0.49 -51.45 33.63
N GLN A 183 0.67 -50.89 33.23
CA GLN A 183 1.97 -51.28 33.78
C GLN A 183 2.07 -51.01 35.28
N TYR A 184 1.61 -49.84 35.74
CA TYR A 184 1.57 -49.50 37.16
C TYR A 184 0.70 -50.48 37.96
N VAL A 185 -0.49 -50.82 37.47
CA VAL A 185 -1.38 -51.80 38.10
C VAL A 185 -0.74 -53.18 38.15
N LEU A 186 -0.11 -53.63 37.06
CA LEU A 186 0.61 -54.91 37.01
C LEU A 186 1.73 -54.97 38.05
N ILE A 187 2.56 -53.93 38.14
CA ILE A 187 3.65 -53.84 39.14
C ILE A 187 3.09 -53.91 40.56
N LYS A 188 2.01 -53.16 40.83
CA LYS A 188 1.37 -53.16 42.16
C LYS A 188 0.75 -54.51 42.52
N LEU A 189 0.14 -55.20 41.55
CA LEU A 189 -0.35 -56.57 41.75
C LEU A 189 0.80 -57.54 42.03
N THR A 190 1.89 -57.48 41.27
CA THR A 190 3.06 -58.34 41.52
C THR A 190 3.68 -58.10 42.89
N ASP A 191 3.69 -56.86 43.39
CA ASP A 191 4.19 -56.54 44.73
C ASP A 191 3.28 -57.14 45.83
N ILE A 192 1.97 -56.95 45.73
CA ILE A 192 0.99 -57.48 46.69
C ILE A 192 1.00 -59.02 46.74
N TYR A 193 1.04 -59.69 45.58
CA TYR A 193 0.98 -61.15 45.52
C TYR A 193 2.36 -61.81 45.69
N GLY A 194 3.43 -61.17 45.22
CA GLY A 194 4.81 -61.63 45.40
C GLY A 194 5.20 -61.71 46.88
N HIS A 195 4.72 -60.78 47.71
CA HIS A 195 4.98 -60.80 49.15
C HIS A 195 4.24 -61.91 49.91
N ARG A 196 3.20 -62.53 49.33
CA ARG A 196 2.53 -63.70 49.93
C ARG A 196 3.21 -65.03 49.58
N GLY A 197 3.92 -65.13 48.46
CA GLY A 197 4.62 -66.35 48.07
C GLY A 197 5.88 -66.66 48.90
N GLY A 198 6.54 -65.63 49.43
CA GLY A 198 7.82 -65.78 50.16
C GLY A 198 7.71 -66.37 51.57
N ARG A 199 6.53 -66.35 52.22
CA ARG A 199 6.35 -66.87 53.58
C ARG A 199 6.05 -68.37 53.67
N SER A 200 5.99 -69.08 52.55
CA SER A 200 5.63 -70.51 52.53
C SER A 200 6.82 -71.48 52.53
N TYR A 201 8.06 -70.99 52.53
CA TYR A 201 9.28 -71.80 52.51
C TYR A 201 10.15 -71.69 53.79
N GLU A 202 9.62 -71.10 54.86
CA GLU A 202 10.37 -70.83 56.10
C GLU A 202 10.09 -71.85 57.22
N LYS A 203 9.73 -73.10 56.88
CA LYS A 203 9.57 -74.21 57.83
C LYS A 203 10.34 -75.44 57.39
#